data_AF-A0A9E7CM19-F1
#
_entry.id   AF-A0A9E7CM19-F1
#
_cell.length_a   1.000
_cell.length_b   1.000
_cell.length_c   1.000
_cell.angle_alpha   90.00
_cell.angle_beta   90.00
_cell.angle_gamma   90.00
#
_symmetry.space_group_name_H-M   'P 1'
#
loop_
_entity.id
_entity.type
_entity.pdbx_description
1 polymer ?
#
loop_
_entity_poly.entity_id
_entity_poly.type
_entity_poly.pdbx_seq_one_letter_code
_entity_poly.pdbx_strand_id
1 'polypeptide(L)'
;MQYINFDSVKNYYESLVFQYICAEYGSDPVSEQPGAMEDIACLALNQLPSRYVRFAIDASFYLSSEEQLAMHAAVKEAVDKAVSFVRSHPKVTAG
;
A
#
# COMPACT_ATOMS: atom_id res chain seq x y z
N MET A 1 -14.81 -28.52 13.52
CA MET A 1 -13.48 -27.91 13.44
C MET A 1 -13.67 -26.53 12.83
N GLN A 2 -13.49 -25.47 13.60
CA GLN A 2 -13.73 -24.11 13.11
C GLN A 2 -12.55 -23.72 12.22
N TYR A 3 -12.82 -23.44 10.94
CA TYR A 3 -11.81 -23.05 9.97
C TYR A 3 -11.29 -21.66 10.36
N ILE A 4 -9.97 -21.51 10.54
CA ILE A 4 -9.34 -20.20 10.71
C ILE A 4 -9.38 -19.52 9.34
N ASN A 5 -10.11 -18.41 9.24
CA ASN A 5 -10.14 -17.59 8.03
C ASN A 5 -8.96 -16.59 8.08
N PHE A 6 -7.87 -16.95 7.40
CA PHE A 6 -6.67 -16.11 7.33
C PHE A 6 -6.85 -14.86 6.45
N ASP A 7 -7.82 -14.82 5.54
CA ASP A 7 -8.14 -13.62 4.74
C ASP A 7 -8.64 -12.45 5.61
N SER A 8 -9.06 -12.75 6.85
CA SER A 8 -9.41 -11.71 7.82
C SER A 8 -8.20 -11.00 8.42
N VAL A 9 -6.98 -11.53 8.30
CA VAL A 9 -5.77 -10.92 8.83
C VAL A 9 -5.03 -10.23 7.69
N LYS A 10 -4.89 -8.90 7.79
CA LYS A 10 -4.27 -8.07 6.75
C LYS A 10 -3.33 -7.04 7.34
N ASN A 11 -2.37 -6.56 6.56
CA ASN A 11 -1.54 -5.45 7.02
C ASN A 11 -2.36 -4.16 6.98
N TYR A 12 -2.39 -3.42 8.08
CA TYR A 12 -3.10 -2.15 8.21
C TYR A 12 -2.72 -1.15 7.12
N TYR A 13 -1.44 -1.16 6.71
CA TYR A 13 -0.93 -0.26 5.68
C TYR A 13 -1.49 -0.54 4.28
N GLU A 14 -2.03 -1.73 4.00
CA GLU A 14 -2.60 -2.06 2.68
C GLU A 14 -3.68 -1.05 2.28
N SER A 15 -4.62 -0.77 3.18
CA SER A 15 -5.71 0.16 2.88
C SER A 15 -5.21 1.61 2.70
N LEU A 16 -4.18 2.02 3.45
CA LEU A 16 -3.59 3.35 3.32
C LEU A 16 -2.83 3.51 2.01
N VAL A 17 -2.03 2.51 1.64
CA VAL A 17 -1.27 2.47 0.39
C VAL A 17 -2.22 2.50 -0.80
N PHE A 18 -3.25 1.65 -0.82
CA PHE A 18 -4.22 1.64 -1.92
C PHE A 18 -4.96 2.96 -2.06
N GLN A 19 -5.41 3.56 -0.95
CA GLN A 19 -6.07 4.87 -0.99
C GLN A 19 -5.16 5.95 -1.56
N TYR A 20 -3.90 6.01 -1.11
CA TYR A 20 -2.95 7.01 -1.57
C TYR A 20 -2.58 6.82 -3.05
N ILE A 21 -2.36 5.58 -3.49
CA ILE A 21 -2.11 5.26 -4.91
C ILE A 21 -3.30 5.69 -5.78
N CYS A 22 -4.53 5.33 -5.39
CA CYS A 22 -5.72 5.70 -6.16
C CYS A 22 -5.93 7.22 -6.20
N ALA A 23 -5.67 7.92 -5.09
CA ALA A 23 -5.86 9.36 -4.99
C ALA A 23 -4.83 10.15 -5.82
N GLU A 24 -3.54 9.80 -5.73
CA GLU A 24 -2.46 10.60 -6.31
C GLU A 24 -2.01 10.10 -7.70
N TYR A 25 -2.12 8.79 -7.95
CA TYR A 25 -1.58 8.15 -9.15
C TYR A 25 -2.63 7.39 -9.98
N GLY A 26 -3.91 7.43 -9.60
CA GLY A 26 -4.99 6.73 -10.31
C GLY A 26 -5.14 7.18 -11.77
N SER A 27 -4.86 8.45 -12.07
CA SER A 27 -4.87 9.02 -13.43
C SER A 27 -3.48 9.25 -14.01
N ASP A 28 -2.42 8.78 -13.34
CA ASP A 28 -1.05 8.94 -13.82
C ASP A 28 -0.75 7.92 -14.93
N PRO A 29 0.04 8.26 -15.97
CA PRO A 29 0.37 7.31 -17.04
C PRO A 29 1.03 6.00 -16.56
N VAL A 30 1.65 5.99 -15.38
CA VAL A 30 2.16 4.75 -14.78
C VAL A 30 1.04 3.74 -14.47
N SER A 31 -0.20 4.20 -14.29
CA SER A 31 -1.38 3.37 -14.02
C SER A 31 -1.86 2.57 -15.23
N GLU A 32 -1.55 3.04 -16.44
CA GLU A 32 -1.92 2.36 -17.69
C GLU A 32 -1.04 1.14 -17.96
N GLN A 33 0.12 1.05 -17.29
CA GLN A 33 1.04 -0.08 -17.43
C GLN A 33 0.49 -1.31 -16.70
N PRO A 34 0.29 -2.45 -17.40
CA PRO A 34 -0.23 -3.67 -16.78
C PRO A 34 0.65 -4.13 -15.61
N GLY A 35 0.04 -4.33 -14.44
CA GLY A 35 0.75 -4.81 -13.25
C GLY A 35 1.51 -3.73 -12.47
N ALA A 36 1.61 -2.50 -12.99
CA ALA A 36 2.42 -1.45 -12.36
C ALA A 36 1.84 -1.02 -11.01
N MET A 37 0.52 -0.99 -10.86
CA MET A 37 -0.11 -0.60 -9.61
C MET A 37 0.09 -1.65 -8.52
N GLU A 38 0.05 -2.92 -8.89
CA GLU A 38 0.37 -4.04 -8.01
C GLU A 38 1.85 -4.01 -7.60
N ASP A 39 2.76 -3.73 -8.54
CA ASP A 39 4.19 -3.58 -8.24
C ASP A 39 4.45 -2.40 -7.30
N ILE A 40 3.84 -1.24 -7.56
CA ILE A 40 3.96 -0.06 -6.71
C ILE A 40 3.46 -0.39 -5.29
N ALA A 41 2.29 -1.02 -5.17
CA ALA A 41 1.73 -1.40 -3.88
C ALA A 41 2.65 -2.38 -3.13
N CYS A 42 3.15 -3.43 -3.79
CA CYS A 42 4.07 -4.40 -3.20
C CYS A 42 5.38 -3.73 -2.74
N LEU A 43 5.98 -2.89 -3.57
CA LEU A 43 7.23 -2.19 -3.25
C LEU A 43 7.04 -1.18 -2.11
N ALA A 44 5.91 -0.48 -2.07
CA ALA A 44 5.59 0.43 -0.97
C ALA A 44 5.37 -0.34 0.34
N LEU A 45 4.59 -1.41 0.33
CA LEU A 45 4.31 -2.22 1.53
C LEU A 45 5.58 -2.84 2.12
N ASN A 46 6.53 -3.27 1.28
CA ASN A 46 7.81 -3.80 1.73
C ASN A 46 8.73 -2.77 2.39
N GLN A 47 8.45 -1.47 2.22
CA GLN A 47 9.19 -0.38 2.87
C GLN A 47 8.55 0.07 4.20
N LEU A 48 7.33 -0.40 4.49
CA LEU A 48 6.58 -0.01 5.67
C LEU A 48 6.71 -1.07 6.77
N PRO A 49 6.61 -0.69 8.06
CA PRO A 49 6.64 -1.67 9.14
C PRO A 49 5.42 -2.60 9.04
N SER A 50 5.62 -3.89 9.31
CA SER A 50 4.52 -4.85 9.33
C SER A 50 3.56 -4.57 10.49
N ARG A 51 2.27 -4.36 10.21
CA ARG A 51 1.24 -4.16 11.23
C ARG A 51 -0.04 -4.92 10.88
N TYR A 52 -0.14 -6.17 11.33
CA TYR A 52 -1.30 -7.02 11.02
C TYR A 52 -2.48 -6.77 11.95
N VAL A 53 -3.67 -6.67 11.36
CA VAL A 53 -4.93 -6.43 12.03
C VAL A 53 -5.99 -7.38 11.50
N ARG A 54 -6.94 -7.77 12.35
CA ARG A 54 -8.11 -8.55 11.93
C ARG A 54 -9.22 -7.65 11.40
N PHE A 55 -9.48 -6.55 12.08
CA PHE A 55 -10.36 -5.49 11.60
C PHE A 55 -9.62 -4.17 11.67
N ALA A 56 -9.54 -3.44 10.54
CA ALA A 56 -8.86 -2.16 10.48
C ALA A 56 -9.47 -1.12 11.45
N ILE A 57 -10.76 -1.29 11.75
CA ILE A 57 -11.52 -0.51 12.73
C ILE A 57 -10.89 -0.62 14.13
N ASP A 58 -10.41 -1.82 14.51
CA ASP A 58 -9.79 -2.02 15.82
C ASP A 58 -8.53 -1.15 15.97
N ALA A 59 -7.73 -1.00 14.91
CA ALA A 59 -6.51 -0.20 14.97
C ALA A 59 -6.76 1.30 14.99
N SER A 60 -7.77 1.82 14.29
CA SER A 60 -8.07 3.26 14.29
C SER A 60 -8.50 3.80 15.65
N PHE A 61 -9.07 2.96 16.53
CA PHE A 61 -9.47 3.37 17.88
C PHE A 61 -8.27 3.59 18.83
N TYR A 62 -7.13 2.95 18.56
CA TYR A 62 -5.94 3.04 19.42
C TYR A 62 -4.85 3.98 18.86
N LEU A 63 -5.05 4.57 17.69
CA LEU A 63 -4.08 5.47 17.08
C LEU A 63 -4.35 6.91 17.51
N SER A 64 -3.33 7.54 18.09
CA SER A 64 -3.34 8.99 18.26
C SER A 64 -3.28 9.71 16.91
N SER A 65 -3.74 10.96 16.86
CA SER A 65 -3.68 11.77 15.63
C SER A 65 -2.25 11.96 15.13
N GLU A 66 -1.27 12.01 16.04
CA GLU A 66 0.16 12.12 15.69
C GLU A 66 0.65 10.84 15.00
N GLU A 67 0.32 9.66 15.54
CA GLU A 67 0.66 8.39 14.90
C GLU A 67 0.00 8.24 13.53
N GLN A 68 -1.27 8.64 13.39
CA GLN A 68 -1.94 8.62 12.09
C GLN A 68 -1.21 9.50 11.08
N LEU A 69 -0.86 10.73 11.46
CA LEU A 69 -0.13 11.65 10.59
C LEU A 69 1.24 11.08 10.18
N ALA A 70 1.98 10.51 11.13
CA ALA A 70 3.26 9.87 10.86
C ALA A 70 3.12 8.67 9.91
N MET A 71 2.08 7.85 10.09
CA MET A 71 1.79 6.72 9.21
C MET A 71 1.44 7.17 7.80
N HIS A 72 0.61 8.20 7.65
CA HIS A 72 0.28 8.77 6.34
C HIS A 72 1.52 9.36 5.65
N ALA A 73 2.39 10.04 6.38
CA ALA A 73 3.65 10.55 5.85
C ALA A 73 4.59 9.42 5.37
N ALA A 74 4.71 8.35 6.15
CA ALA A 74 5.51 7.18 5.78
C ALA A 74 4.95 6.48 4.54
N VAL A 75 3.62 6.31 4.45
CA VAL A 75 2.95 5.74 3.28
C VAL A 75 3.22 6.59 2.03
N LYS A 76 3.07 7.91 2.14
CA LYS A 76 3.37 8.84 1.05
C LYS A 76 4.79 8.66 0.54
N GLU A 77 5.77 8.68 1.44
CA GLU A 77 7.18 8.52 1.07
C GLU A 77 7.46 7.18 0.39
N ALA A 78 6.91 6.08 0.95
CA ALA A 78 7.09 4.74 0.40
C ALA A 78 6.47 4.58 -0.99
N VAL A 79 5.26 5.13 -1.21
CA VAL A 79 4.60 5.08 -2.52
C VAL A 79 5.33 5.96 -3.54
N ASP A 80 5.72 7.18 -3.19
CA ASP A 80 6.43 8.08 -4.11
C ASP A 80 7.77 7.46 -4.56
N LYS A 81 8.48 6.77 -3.65
CA LYS A 81 9.68 5.99 -3.97
C LYS A 81 9.37 4.80 -4.89
N ALA A 82 8.31 4.05 -4.61
CA ALA A 82 7.91 2.90 -5.42
C ALA A 82 7.51 3.31 -6.85
N VAL A 83 6.74 4.39 -7.00
CA VAL A 83 6.39 4.97 -8.31
C VAL A 83 7.65 5.38 -9.08
N SER A 84 8.58 6.06 -8.43
CA SER A 84 9.85 6.46 -9.05
C SER A 84 10.67 5.25 -9.52
N PHE A 85 10.67 4.17 -8.73
CA PHE A 85 11.32 2.92 -9.11
C PHE A 85 10.67 2.28 -10.34
N VAL A 86 9.34 2.12 -10.35
CA VAL A 86 8.62 1.50 -11.47
C VAL A 86 8.77 2.32 -12.76
N ARG A 87 8.74 3.65 -12.67
CA ARG A 87 8.99 4.54 -13.83
C ARG A 87 10.38 4.37 -14.44
N SER A 88 11.39 4.11 -13.60
CA SER A 88 12.77 3.91 -14.05
C SER A 88 13.06 2.47 -14.52
N HIS A 89 12.18 1.52 -14.17
CA HIS A 89 12.26 0.12 -14.54
C HIS A 89 10.93 -0.39 -15.13
N PRO A 90 10.44 0.22 -16.22
CA PRO A 90 9.20 -0.22 -16.83
C PRO A 90 9.34 -1.69 -17.23
N LYS A 91 8.37 -2.52 -16.84
CA LYS A 91 8.37 -3.93 -17.24
C LYS A 91 8.34 -3.98 -18.75
N VAL A 92 9.42 -4.50 -19.34
CA VAL A 92 9.41 -4.92 -20.75
C VAL A 92 8.51 -6.14 -20.80
N THR A 93 7.25 -5.94 -21.17
CA THR A 93 6.34 -7.04 -21.48
C THR A 93 6.96 -7.82 -22.64
N ALA A 94 7.54 -8.98 -22.33
CA ALA A 94 7.79 -10.00 -23.32
C ALA A 94 6.41 -10.40 -23.88
N GLY A 95 6.21 -10.09 -25.16
CA GLY A 95 5.02 -10.47 -25.92
C GLY A 95 4.90 -11.98 -26.11
#